data_AF-A0AB39BQH1-F1
#
_entry.id   AF-A0AB39BQH1-F1
#
_cell.length_a   1.000
_cell.length_b   1.000
_cell.length_c   1.000
_cell.angle_alpha   90.00
_cell.angle_beta   90.00
_cell.angle_gamma   90.00
#
_symmetry.space_group_name_H-M   'P 1'
#
loop_
_entity.id
_entity.type
_entity.pdbx_description
1 polymer ?
#
loop_
_entity_poly.entity_id
_entity_poly.type
_entity_poly.pdbx_seq_one_letter_code
_entity_poly.pdbx_strand_id
1 'polypeptide(L)' 'MSEILLALITPFLLIVITTRVTFSLIGASVVTWMVILSVMSVYDKPWWLLLMAIPSFLVGVWVAKKVLIKRPGM' A
#
# COMPACT_ATOMS: atom_id res chain seq x y z
N MET A 1 -19.67 4.46 0.80
CA MET A 1 -18.80 4.79 1.95
C MET A 1 -17.78 3.71 2.27
N SER A 2 -18.15 2.42 2.19
CA SER A 2 -17.22 1.29 2.35
C SER A 2 -16.02 1.34 1.40
N GLU A 3 -16.23 1.70 0.14
CA GLU A 3 -15.16 1.68 -0.88
C GLU A 3 -14.07 2.72 -0.65
N ILE A 4 -14.43 3.91 -0.17
CA ILE A 4 -13.48 4.98 0.17
C ILE A 4 -12.62 4.53 1.37
N LEU A 5 -13.27 3.91 2.36
CA LEU A 5 -12.58 3.38 3.53
C LEU A 5 -11.58 2.28 3.13
N LEU A 6 -11.98 1.37 2.23
CA LEU A 6 -11.10 0.34 1.69
C LEU A 6 -9.97 0.93 0.84
N ALA A 7 -10.26 1.92 0.00
CA ALA A 7 -9.24 2.61 -0.80
C ALA A 7 -8.20 3.34 0.07
N LEU A 8 -8.57 3.77 1.28
CA LEU A 8 -7.62 4.31 2.26
C LEU A 8 -6.92 3.24 3.08
N ILE A 9 -7.61 2.25 3.64
CA ILE A 9 -6.98 1.31 4.58
C ILE A 9 -6.13 0.27 3.85
N THR A 10 -6.55 -0.18 2.67
CA THR A 10 -5.91 -1.29 1.95
C THR A 10 -4.48 -0.96 1.53
N PRO A 11 -4.15 0.20 0.92
CA PRO A 11 -2.78 0.55 0.55
C PRO A 11 -1.85 0.59 1.77
N PHE A 12 -2.35 1.12 2.89
CA PHE A 12 -1.60 1.23 4.14
C PHE A 12 -1.27 -0.15 4.72
N LEU A 13 -2.25 -1.04 4.83
CA LEU A 13 -2.02 -2.38 5.34
C LEU A 13 -1.12 -3.19 4.40
N LEU A 14 -1.36 -3.09 3.09
CA LEU A 14 -0.55 -3.78 2.08
C LEU A 14 0.91 -3.39 2.22
N ILE A 15 1.27 -2.11 2.18
CA ILE A 15 2.68 -1.72 2.23
C ILE A 15 3.32 -2.17 3.55
N VAL A 16 2.65 -2.03 4.69
CA VAL A 16 3.20 -2.38 6.00
C VAL A 16 3.42 -3.89 6.13
N ILE A 17 2.45 -4.71 5.74
CA ILE A 17 2.54 -6.17 5.84
C ILE A 17 3.55 -6.70 4.81
N THR A 18 3.45 -6.24 3.56
CA THR A 18 4.35 -6.70 2.49
C THR A 18 5.80 -6.33 2.80
N THR A 19 6.04 -5.13 3.37
CA THR A 19 7.39 -4.72 3.80
C THR A 19 7.94 -5.60 4.92
N ARG A 20 7.08 -6.17 5.78
CA ARG A 20 7.51 -7.12 6.83
C ARG A 20 7.88 -8.48 6.29
N VAL A 21 7.36 -8.89 5.13
CA VAL A 21 7.61 -10.22 4.54
C VAL A 21 8.77 -10.16 3.54
N THR A 22 8.86 -9.09 2.76
CA THR A 22 9.89 -8.94 1.72
C THR A 22 11.16 -8.30 2.24
N PHE A 23 11.12 -7.67 3.43
CA PHE A 23 12.21 -6.87 3.99
C PHE A 23 12.78 -5.82 3.02
N SER A 24 11.97 -5.43 2.04
CA SER A 24 12.33 -4.48 0.98
C SER A 24 11.21 -3.47 0.82
N LEU A 25 11.50 -2.21 1.14
CA LEU A 25 10.57 -1.11 0.95
C LEU A 25 10.22 -0.94 -0.54
N ILE A 26 11.19 -1.16 -1.43
CA ILE A 26 11.01 -1.07 -2.88
C ILE A 26 10.10 -2.21 -3.36
N GLY A 27 10.41 -3.46 -2.97
CA GLY A 27 9.60 -4.62 -3.36
C GLY A 27 8.16 -4.50 -2.86
N ALA A 28 7.98 -4.09 -1.60
CA ALA A 28 6.66 -3.87 -1.04
C ALA A 28 5.90 -2.72 -1.72
N SER A 29 6.59 -1.66 -2.15
CA SER A 29 5.98 -0.58 -2.92
C SER A 29 5.46 -1.06 -4.27
N VAL A 30 6.28 -1.82 -5.01
CA VAL A 30 5.90 -2.39 -6.31
C VAL A 30 4.69 -3.30 -6.17
N VAL A 31 4.69 -4.22 -5.20
CA VAL A 31 3.57 -5.13 -4.96
C VAL A 31 2.30 -4.35 -4.59
N THR A 32 2.41 -3.33 -3.74
CA THR A 32 1.26 -2.51 -3.35
C THR A 32 0.63 -1.81 -4.56
N TRP A 33 1.45 -1.23 -5.45
CA TRP A 33 0.97 -0.61 -6.68
C TRP A 33 0.39 -1.62 -7.66
N MET A 34 0.99 -2.81 -7.82
CA MET A 34 0.45 -3.88 -8.64
C MET A 34 -0.95 -4.31 -8.19
N VAL A 35 -1.15 -4.45 -6.88
CA VAL A 35 -2.46 -4.81 -6.32
C VAL A 35 -3.47 -3.68 -6.52
N ILE A 36 -3.10 -2.41 -6.26
CA ILE A 36 -3.99 -1.26 -6.47
C ILE A 36 -4.42 -1.18 -7.94
N LEU A 37 -3.48 -1.25 -8.89
CA LEU A 37 -3.78 -1.18 -10.31
C LEU A 37 -4.64 -2.36 -10.77
N SER A 38 -4.37 -3.58 -10.27
CA SER A 38 -5.21 -4.75 -10.56
C SER A 38 -6.63 -4.56 -10.05
N VAL A 39 -6.82 -4.07 -8.83
CA VAL A 39 -8.16 -3.80 -8.27
C VAL A 39 -8.89 -2.73 -9.08
N MET A 40 -8.20 -1.66 -9.47
CA MET A 40 -8.80 -0.61 -10.28
C MET A 40 -9.27 -1.14 -11.64
N SER A 41 -8.47 -2.01 -12.28
CA SER A 41 -8.79 -2.61 -13.58
C SER A 41 -9.87 -3.71 -13.49
N VAL A 42 -9.88 -4.52 -12.44
CA VAL A 42 -10.80 -5.67 -12.31
C VAL A 42 -12.20 -5.23 -11.89
N TYR A 43 -12.29 -4.18 -11.05
CA TYR A 43 -13.57 -3.71 -10.49
C TYR A 43 -14.07 -2.40 -11.13
N ASP A 44 -13.52 -2.00 -12.28
CA ASP A 44 -13.84 -0.76 -13.02
C ASP A 44 -14.03 0.45 -12.09
N LYS A 45 -13.09 0.63 -11.17
CA LYS A 45 -13.19 1.66 -10.13
C LYS A 45 -12.89 3.05 -10.70
N PRO A 46 -13.58 4.10 -10.22
CA PRO A 46 -13.32 5.46 -10.66
C PRO A 46 -11.89 5.89 -10.33
N TRP A 47 -11.23 6.53 -11.29
CA TRP A 47 -9.83 6.99 -11.19
C TRP A 47 -9.54 7.87 -9.97
N TRP A 48 -10.54 8.60 -9.45
CA TRP A 48 -10.39 9.44 -8.25
C TRP A 48 -10.08 8.63 -6.97
N LEU A 49 -10.45 7.34 -6.92
CA LEU A 49 -10.05 6.48 -5.79
C LEU A 49 -8.54 6.23 -5.76
N LEU A 50 -7.88 6.26 -6.92
CA LEU A 50 -6.42 6.14 -7.00
C LEU A 50 -5.73 7.37 -6.40
N LEU A 51 -6.29 8.57 -6.61
CA LEU A 51 -5.82 9.80 -5.95
C LEU A 51 -5.94 9.71 -4.42
N MET A 52 -6.99 9.08 -3.90
CA MET A 52 -7.15 8.84 -2.45
C MET A 52 -6.18 7.78 -1.91
N ALA A 53 -5.76 6.81 -2.73
CA ALA A 53 -4.82 5.78 -2.33
C ALA A 53 -3.39 6.33 -2.13
N ILE A 54 -3.00 7.37 -2.87
CA ILE A 54 -1.66 7.99 -2.80
C ILE A 54 -1.29 8.48 -1.39
N PRO A 55 -2.07 9.35 -0.72
CA PRO A 55 -1.72 9.84 0.61
C PRO A 55 -1.68 8.70 1.63
N SER A 56 -2.56 7.69 1.51
CA SER A 56 -2.52 6.52 2.38
C SER A 56 -1.26 5.67 2.17
N PHE A 57 -0.89 5.45 0.91
CA PHE A 57 0.35 4.76 0.55
C PHE A 57 1.57 5.48 1.12
N LEU A 58 1.65 6.81 1.01
CA LEU A 58 2.72 7.63 1.58
C LEU A 58 2.85 7.45 3.09
N VAL A 59 1.73 7.51 3.83
CA VAL A 59 1.71 7.27 5.28
C VAL A 59 2.18 5.85 5.59
N GLY A 60 1.72 4.86 4.83
CA GLY A 60 2.11 3.47 4.98
C GLY A 60 3.60 3.24 4.72
N VAL A 61 4.17 3.85 3.68
CA VAL A 61 5.62 3.83 3.40
C VAL A 61 6.41 4.43 4.56
N TRP A 62 5.93 5.53 5.15
CA TRP A 62 6.60 6.17 6.27
C TRP A 62 6.63 5.27 7.51
N VAL A 63 5.53 4.56 7.80
CA VAL A 63 5.46 3.55 8.87
C VAL A 63 6.33 2.33 8.54
N ALA A 64 6.23 1.81 7.32
CA ALA A 64 6.99 0.66 6.86
C ALA A 64 8.49 0.90 6.92
N LYS A 65 8.96 2.10 6.56
CA LYS A 65 10.36 2.53 6.70
C LYS A 65 10.82 2.47 8.16
N LYS A 66 10.02 2.95 9.12
CA LYS A 66 10.35 2.87 10.56
C LYS A 66 10.43 1.43 11.05
N VAL A 67 9.54 0.55 10.56
CA VAL A 67 9.56 -0.88 10.89
C VAL A 67 10.83 -1.54 10.37
N LEU A 68 11.22 -1.25 9.12
CA LEU A 68 12.41 -1.81 8.49
C LEU A 68 13.69 -1.40 9.22
N ILE A 69 13.80 -0.12 9.61
CA ILE A 69 14.96 0.38 10.36
C ILE A 69 15.10 -0.32 11.72
N LYS A 70 13.99 -0.67 12.37
CA LYS A 70 14.01 -1.40 13.65
C LYS A 70 14.39 -2.87 13.50
N ARG A 71 14.19 -3.48 12.33
CA ARG A 71 14.46 -4.91 12.06
C ARG A 71 14.98 -5.09 10.62
N PRO A 72 16.20 -4.64 10.30
CA PRO A 72 16.77 -4.82 8.99
C PRO A 72 17.14 -6.31 8.80
N GLY A 73 16.35 -7.05 8.03
CA GLY A 73 16.66 -8.43 7.64
C GLY A 73 16.34 -9.52 8.67
N MET A 74 15.19 -9.40 9.36
CA MET A 74 14.54 -10.59 9.92
C MET A 74 13.90 -11.43 8.81
#